data_AF-A0A2D0PVU3-F1
#
_entry.id   AF-A0A2D0PVU3-F1
#
_cell.length_a   1.000
_cell.length_b   1.000
_cell.length_c   1.000
_cell.angle_alpha   90.00
_cell.angle_beta   90.00
_cell.angle_gamma   90.00
#
_symmetry.space_group_name_H-M   'P 1'
#
loop_
_entity.id
_entity.type
_entity.pdbx_description
1 polymer ?
#
loop_
_entity_poly.entity_id
_entity_poly.type
_entity_poly.pdbx_seq_one_letter_code
_entity_poly.pdbx_strand_id
1 'polypeptide(L)'
;MNLSVDPTPAPLQLNTTPKPFSVFDGCDHMVEAILFDLAVQTFNLIIGFPANILVIIILIRNRHEPSTSDIFLGCLAFMDAYFGLMVPISFLNLFYWKSKEGWSALKFSYGVKDTSGPLFLSCICLDRFVAVVFPIAFGQLKHIKYRVGLAVFVFCLTFAYASAKTIGGLPNFEKIFTGEVLATFTWMLICNISILWALKRSRGAGKDEMHPMKKKAFKMVLSILCIIIVNYLPLVAMFPFQDHYSPHAFTCYVQPVGYAFLNISSSIQPLVYLSRLEKIPFLPDSLVRKLRCTKKPEQSPA
;
A
#
# COMPACT_ATOMS: atom_id res chain seq x y z
N MET A 1 -37.50 71.78 -8.62
CA MET A 1 -37.21 70.33 -8.68
C MET A 1 -35.73 70.18 -8.93
N ASN A 2 -34.96 69.96 -7.86
CA ASN A 2 -33.51 69.76 -7.91
C ASN A 2 -33.23 68.27 -8.14
N LEU A 3 -32.61 67.91 -9.27
CA LEU A 3 -32.01 66.59 -9.46
C LEU A 3 -30.60 66.60 -8.84
N SER A 4 -30.47 65.97 -7.68
CA SER A 4 -29.19 65.56 -7.11
C SER A 4 -28.74 64.26 -7.78
N VAL A 5 -27.63 64.31 -8.52
CA VAL A 5 -26.93 63.16 -9.10
C VAL A 5 -26.07 62.54 -8.01
N ASP A 6 -26.38 61.29 -7.66
CA ASP A 6 -25.64 60.48 -6.70
C ASP A 6 -24.33 59.97 -7.35
N PRO A 7 -23.15 60.08 -6.70
CA PRO A 7 -21.91 59.57 -7.26
C PRO A 7 -21.87 58.04 -7.19
N THR A 8 -21.66 57.43 -8.34
CA THR A 8 -21.49 55.98 -8.53
C THR A 8 -20.39 55.44 -7.61
N PRO A 9 -20.62 54.37 -6.82
CA PRO A 9 -19.53 53.77 -6.05
C PRO A 9 -18.51 53.13 -7.00
N ALA A 10 -17.24 53.45 -6.78
CA ALA A 10 -16.12 52.90 -7.51
C ALA A 10 -16.13 51.36 -7.49
N PRO A 11 -15.69 50.68 -8.56
CA PRO A 11 -15.61 49.23 -8.58
C PRO A 11 -14.67 48.77 -7.47
N LEU A 12 -15.17 47.86 -6.64
CA LEU A 12 -14.42 47.16 -5.60
C LEU A 12 -13.25 46.44 -6.28
N GLN A 13 -12.04 46.99 -6.15
CA GLN A 13 -10.81 46.32 -6.57
C GLN A 13 -10.67 45.07 -5.70
N LEU A 14 -11.17 43.94 -6.21
CA LEU A 14 -10.98 42.63 -5.62
C LEU A 14 -9.48 42.34 -5.72
N ASN A 15 -8.76 42.61 -4.64
CA ASN A 15 -7.33 42.37 -4.50
C ASN A 15 -7.08 40.85 -4.53
N THR A 16 -7.20 40.27 -5.72
CA THR A 16 -7.01 38.83 -5.95
C THR A 16 -5.54 38.64 -6.25
N THR A 17 -4.72 38.64 -5.20
CA THR A 17 -3.38 38.07 -5.30
C THR A 17 -3.57 36.63 -5.80
N PRO A 18 -2.99 36.22 -6.94
CA PRO A 18 -3.18 34.86 -7.44
C PRO A 18 -2.66 33.88 -6.39
N LYS A 19 -3.58 33.15 -5.74
CA LYS A 19 -3.24 32.11 -4.77
C LYS A 19 -2.39 31.08 -5.53
N PRO A 20 -1.19 30.72 -5.04
CA PRO A 20 -0.41 29.70 -5.70
C PRO A 20 -1.18 28.38 -5.68
N PHE A 21 -1.19 27.68 -6.82
CA PHE A 21 -1.93 26.44 -7.01
C PHE A 21 -1.57 25.39 -5.94
N SER A 22 -2.58 24.94 -5.19
CA SER A 22 -2.48 23.82 -4.27
C SER A 22 -3.51 22.75 -4.64
N VAL A 23 -3.11 21.48 -4.59
CA VAL A 23 -4.04 20.35 -4.80
C VAL A 23 -5.08 20.26 -3.66
N PHE A 24 -4.83 20.94 -2.54
CA PHE A 24 -5.74 21.00 -1.39
C PHE A 24 -6.62 22.25 -1.37
N ASP A 25 -6.60 23.07 -2.43
CA ASP A 25 -7.43 24.27 -2.50
C ASP A 25 -8.93 23.90 -2.41
N GLY A 26 -9.64 24.50 -1.45
CA GLY A 26 -11.04 24.20 -1.14
C GLY A 26 -11.23 23.21 0.02
N CYS A 27 -10.20 22.48 0.44
CA CYS A 27 -10.29 21.54 1.56
C CYS A 27 -10.04 22.17 2.95
N ASP A 28 -10.09 23.50 3.06
CA ASP A 28 -9.69 24.27 4.25
C ASP A 28 -10.50 23.91 5.51
N HIS A 29 -11.72 23.39 5.35
CA HIS A 29 -12.58 22.95 6.46
C HIS A 29 -12.50 21.44 6.77
N MET A 30 -11.72 20.66 6.01
CA MET A 30 -11.58 19.20 6.17
C MET A 30 -10.09 18.77 6.21
N VAL A 31 -9.26 19.58 6.85
CA VAL A 31 -7.80 19.42 6.87
C VAL A 31 -7.34 18.15 7.61
N GLU A 32 -8.16 17.61 8.52
CA GLU A 32 -7.82 16.45 9.36
C GLU A 32 -7.44 15.21 8.54
N ALA A 33 -8.21 14.92 7.48
CA ALA A 33 -7.96 13.78 6.60
C ALA A 33 -6.64 13.92 5.82
N ILE A 34 -6.33 15.13 5.38
CA ILE A 34 -5.09 15.46 4.67
C ILE A 34 -3.90 15.32 5.62
N LEU A 35 -4.01 15.85 6.84
CA LEU A 35 -2.97 15.71 7.87
C LEU A 35 -2.72 14.25 8.24
N PHE A 36 -3.79 13.45 8.31
CA PHE A 36 -3.67 12.01 8.56
C PHE A 36 -2.86 11.30 7.46
N ASP A 37 -3.16 11.55 6.19
CA ASP A 37 -2.39 10.97 5.08
C ASP A 37 -0.93 11.45 5.08
N LEU A 38 -0.67 12.74 5.30
CA LEU A 38 0.69 13.29 5.41
C LEU A 38 1.47 12.68 6.59
N ALA A 39 0.81 12.43 7.71
CA ALA A 39 1.42 11.75 8.86
C ALA A 39 1.81 10.30 8.52
N VAL A 40 0.93 9.56 7.83
CA VAL A 40 1.22 8.20 7.35
C VAL A 40 2.37 8.20 6.34
N GLN A 41 2.41 9.15 5.42
CA GLN A 41 3.52 9.29 4.48
C GLN A 41 4.85 9.55 5.19
N THR A 42 4.84 10.41 6.22
CA THR A 42 6.03 10.66 7.05
C THR A 42 6.48 9.39 7.78
N PHE A 43 5.54 8.62 8.33
CA PHE A 43 5.83 7.32 8.94
C PHE A 43 6.43 6.34 7.92
N ASN A 44 5.88 6.28 6.69
CA ASN A 44 6.41 5.46 5.61
C ASN A 44 7.82 5.87 5.19
N LEU A 45 8.14 7.16 5.19
CA LEU A 45 9.50 7.64 4.92
C LEU A 45 10.48 7.22 6.01
N ILE A 46 10.12 7.38 7.28
CA ILE A 46 11.04 7.12 8.40
C ILE A 46 11.21 5.62 8.65
N ILE A 47 10.14 4.84 8.55
CA ILE A 47 10.12 3.42 8.91
C ILE A 47 10.05 2.52 7.69
N GLY A 48 9.12 2.80 6.78
CA GLY A 48 8.86 1.99 5.60
C GLY A 48 10.05 1.98 4.63
N PHE A 49 10.65 3.14 4.34
CA PHE A 49 11.77 3.22 3.40
C PHE A 49 12.99 2.41 3.88
N PRO A 50 13.51 2.59 5.12
CA PRO A 50 14.60 1.74 5.61
C PRO A 50 14.23 0.25 5.65
N ALA A 51 13.00 -0.09 6.03
CA ALA A 51 12.54 -1.47 6.07
C ALA A 51 12.54 -2.11 4.67
N ASN A 52 12.04 -1.43 3.64
CA ASN A 52 12.03 -1.92 2.27
C ASN A 52 13.44 -2.05 1.68
N ILE A 53 14.34 -1.09 1.94
CA ILE A 53 15.75 -1.21 1.54
C ILE A 53 16.39 -2.44 2.19
N LEU A 54 16.14 -2.66 3.48
CA LEU A 54 16.64 -3.83 4.19
C LEU A 54 16.10 -5.14 3.62
N VAL A 55 14.81 -5.21 3.26
CA VAL A 55 14.22 -6.35 2.55
C VAL A 55 14.98 -6.62 1.25
N ILE A 56 15.19 -5.61 0.40
CA ILE A 56 15.92 -5.75 -0.87
C ILE A 56 17.34 -6.30 -0.62
N ILE A 57 18.07 -5.74 0.34
CA ILE A 57 19.43 -6.19 0.67
C ILE A 57 19.43 -7.66 1.10
N ILE A 58 18.48 -8.07 1.93
CA ILE A 58 18.37 -9.45 2.42
C ILE A 58 18.06 -10.41 1.27
N LEU A 59 17.14 -10.05 0.38
CA LEU A 59 16.80 -10.86 -0.79
C LEU A 59 18.00 -11.03 -1.74
N ILE A 60 18.77 -9.97 -1.96
CA ILE A 60 19.99 -10.04 -2.78
C ILE A 60 21.05 -10.91 -2.12
N ARG A 61 21.23 -10.84 -0.80
CA ARG A 61 22.22 -11.67 -0.08
C ARG A 61 21.83 -13.13 0.01
N ASN A 62 20.55 -13.42 0.19
CA ASN A 62 20.02 -14.79 0.28
C ASN A 62 19.74 -15.42 -1.10
N ARG A 63 20.27 -14.85 -2.19
CA ARG A 63 20.11 -15.33 -3.58
C ARG A 63 20.52 -16.79 -3.83
N HIS A 64 21.21 -17.42 -2.89
CA HIS A 64 21.61 -18.83 -2.96
C HIS A 64 20.47 -19.80 -2.58
N GLU A 65 19.49 -19.35 -1.80
CA GLU A 65 18.28 -20.10 -1.43
C GLU A 65 17.00 -19.26 -1.64
N PRO A 66 16.72 -18.79 -2.86
CA PRO A 66 15.61 -17.89 -3.10
C PRO A 66 14.28 -18.66 -2.96
N SER A 67 13.38 -18.12 -2.14
CA SER A 67 11.98 -18.54 -2.18
C SER A 67 11.35 -18.07 -3.49
N THR A 68 10.37 -18.83 -3.95
CA THR A 68 9.66 -18.56 -5.21
C THR A 68 8.96 -17.20 -5.21
N SER A 69 8.45 -16.75 -4.06
CA SER A 69 7.79 -15.46 -3.91
C SER A 69 8.74 -14.26 -3.76
N ASP A 70 10.05 -14.50 -3.66
CA ASP A 70 11.02 -13.44 -3.35
C ASP A 70 11.15 -12.40 -4.47
N ILE A 71 10.92 -12.78 -5.73
CA ILE A 71 10.88 -11.81 -6.84
C ILE A 71 9.76 -10.80 -6.61
N PHE A 72 8.53 -11.26 -6.35
CA PHE A 72 7.39 -10.35 -6.15
C PHE A 72 7.58 -9.50 -4.90
N LEU A 73 8.13 -10.06 -3.83
CA LEU A 73 8.46 -9.31 -2.62
C LEU A 73 9.54 -8.25 -2.88
N GLY A 74 10.57 -8.58 -3.65
CA GLY A 74 11.62 -7.64 -4.03
C GLY A 74 11.10 -6.51 -4.92
N CYS A 75 10.24 -6.83 -5.91
CA CYS A 75 9.58 -5.82 -6.74
C CYS A 75 8.68 -4.90 -5.91
N LEU A 76 7.89 -5.46 -4.99
CA LEU A 76 7.04 -4.68 -4.09
C LEU A 76 7.88 -3.75 -3.20
N ALA A 77 8.95 -4.27 -2.58
CA ALA A 77 9.84 -3.48 -1.75
C ALA A 77 10.54 -2.38 -2.55
N PHE A 78 10.92 -2.64 -3.80
CA PHE A 78 11.48 -1.62 -4.69
C PHE A 78 10.48 -0.50 -4.97
N MET A 79 9.23 -0.82 -5.27
CA MET A 79 8.18 0.17 -5.53
C MET A 79 7.83 0.98 -4.27
N ASP A 80 7.76 0.34 -3.12
CA ASP A 80 7.52 1.01 -1.84
C ASP A 80 8.69 1.92 -1.44
N ALA A 81 9.95 1.52 -1.71
CA ALA A 81 11.12 2.37 -1.50
C ALA A 81 11.13 3.58 -2.45
N TYR A 82 10.80 3.38 -3.72
CA TYR A 82 10.62 4.46 -4.70
C TYR A 82 9.56 5.47 -4.23
N PHE A 83 8.40 4.98 -3.80
CA PHE A 83 7.33 5.84 -3.30
C PHE A 83 7.74 6.59 -2.02
N GLY A 84 8.44 5.93 -1.10
CA GLY A 84 9.00 6.57 0.09
C GLY A 84 9.94 7.74 -0.24
N LEU A 85 10.78 7.61 -1.27
CA LEU A 85 11.66 8.68 -1.74
C LEU A 85 10.91 9.86 -2.36
N MET A 86 9.71 9.64 -2.89
CA MET A 86 8.86 10.70 -3.46
C MET A 86 8.16 11.54 -2.38
N VAL A 87 8.08 11.06 -1.13
CA VAL A 87 7.45 11.81 -0.03
C VAL A 87 8.18 13.15 0.28
N PRO A 88 9.52 13.21 0.44
CA PRO A 88 10.24 14.48 0.55
C PRO A 88 10.00 15.44 -0.62
N ILE A 89 9.95 14.90 -1.85
CA ILE A 89 9.65 15.69 -3.06
C ILE A 89 8.24 16.26 -2.98
N SER A 90 7.28 15.49 -2.44
CA SER A 90 5.92 15.94 -2.17
C SER A 90 5.90 17.16 -1.25
N PHE A 91 6.63 17.10 -0.13
CA PHE A 91 6.73 18.21 0.81
C PHE A 91 7.43 19.44 0.21
N LEU A 92 8.51 19.25 -0.56
CA LEU A 92 9.20 20.34 -1.25
C LEU A 92 8.27 21.02 -2.27
N ASN A 93 7.50 20.24 -3.03
CA ASN A 93 6.58 20.81 -3.99
C ASN A 93 5.36 21.48 -3.32
N LEU A 94 4.88 20.94 -2.20
CA LEU A 94 3.77 21.50 -1.44
C LEU A 94 4.14 22.84 -0.79
N PHE A 95 5.30 22.93 -0.13
CA PHE A 95 5.68 24.12 0.65
C PHE A 95 6.49 25.15 -0.13
N TYR A 96 7.38 24.71 -1.02
CA TYR A 96 8.37 25.58 -1.66
C TYR A 96 8.12 25.76 -3.16
N TRP A 97 8.21 24.69 -3.97
CA TRP A 97 8.20 24.84 -5.44
C TRP A 97 6.83 25.21 -6.00
N LYS A 98 5.74 24.65 -5.46
CA LYS A 98 4.36 24.85 -5.93
C LYS A 98 4.23 24.70 -7.45
N SER A 99 5.02 23.80 -8.03
CA SER A 99 5.11 23.59 -9.47
C SER A 99 4.04 22.61 -9.94
N LYS A 100 3.40 22.93 -11.08
CA LYS A 100 2.45 22.04 -11.75
C LYS A 100 3.12 20.75 -12.23
N GLU A 101 4.35 20.85 -12.71
CA GLU A 101 5.15 19.69 -13.14
C GLU A 101 5.48 18.78 -11.95
N GLY A 102 5.80 19.37 -10.80
CA GLY A 102 6.00 18.65 -9.56
C GLY A 102 4.75 17.89 -9.13
N TRP A 103 3.57 18.52 -9.20
CA TRP A 103 2.29 17.85 -8.92
C TRP A 103 1.97 16.73 -9.91
N SER A 104 2.32 16.92 -11.18
CA SER A 104 2.19 15.87 -12.21
C SER A 104 3.08 14.67 -11.92
N ALA A 105 4.35 14.89 -11.55
CA ALA A 105 5.29 13.83 -11.19
C ALA A 105 4.86 13.07 -9.90
N LEU A 106 4.31 13.79 -8.93
CA LEU A 106 3.74 13.18 -7.73
C LEU A 106 2.51 12.33 -8.07
N LYS A 107 1.59 12.86 -8.90
CA LYS A 107 0.39 12.13 -9.35
C LYS A 107 0.76 10.82 -10.04
N PHE A 108 1.80 10.81 -10.86
CA PHE A 108 2.37 9.59 -11.44
C PHE A 108 2.84 8.62 -10.35
N SER A 109 3.65 9.09 -9.40
CA SER A 109 4.19 8.27 -8.32
C SER A 109 3.11 7.65 -7.41
N TYR A 110 2.05 8.40 -7.10
CA TYR A 110 0.87 7.84 -6.42
C TYR A 110 0.19 6.78 -7.28
N GLY A 111 0.00 7.02 -8.59
CA GLY A 111 -0.54 6.01 -9.49
C GLY A 111 0.28 4.72 -9.54
N VAL A 112 1.62 4.83 -9.48
CA VAL A 112 2.51 3.66 -9.39
C VAL A 112 2.25 2.91 -8.08
N LYS A 113 2.16 3.61 -6.95
CA LYS A 113 1.93 3.00 -5.63
C LYS A 113 0.55 2.31 -5.55
N ASP A 114 -0.47 2.99 -6.03
CA ASP A 114 -1.87 2.56 -6.00
C ASP A 114 -2.07 1.17 -6.62
N THR A 115 -1.43 0.91 -7.76
CA THR A 115 -1.59 -0.33 -8.54
C THR A 115 -0.53 -1.38 -8.18
N SER A 116 0.73 -0.98 -7.99
CA SER A 116 1.83 -1.94 -7.73
C SER A 116 1.64 -2.74 -6.45
N GLY A 117 1.19 -2.10 -5.37
CA GLY A 117 0.96 -2.74 -4.07
C GLY A 117 -0.02 -3.92 -4.14
N PRO A 118 -1.31 -3.67 -4.45
CA PRO A 118 -2.32 -4.72 -4.56
C PRO A 118 -1.95 -5.84 -5.55
N LEU A 119 -1.38 -5.49 -6.71
CA LEU A 119 -1.02 -6.47 -7.74
C LEU A 119 0.13 -7.39 -7.31
N PHE A 120 1.23 -6.85 -6.76
CA PHE A 120 2.33 -7.70 -6.30
C PHE A 120 1.93 -8.56 -5.10
N LEU A 121 1.10 -8.03 -4.18
CA LEU A 121 0.56 -8.83 -3.08
C LEU A 121 -0.36 -9.94 -3.56
N SER A 122 -1.16 -9.68 -4.61
CA SER A 122 -1.97 -10.70 -5.27
C SER A 122 -1.12 -11.80 -5.88
N CYS A 123 0.02 -11.46 -6.48
CA CYS A 123 0.99 -12.42 -7.01
C CYS A 123 1.64 -13.24 -5.89
N ILE A 124 2.02 -12.62 -4.77
CA ILE A 124 2.55 -13.32 -3.58
C ILE A 124 1.49 -14.29 -3.02
N CYS A 125 0.23 -13.86 -2.94
CA CYS A 125 -0.88 -14.70 -2.48
C CYS A 125 -1.12 -15.88 -3.41
N LEU A 126 -1.07 -15.65 -4.74
CA LEU A 126 -1.19 -16.70 -5.74
C LEU A 126 -0.07 -17.74 -5.61
N ASP A 127 1.19 -17.32 -5.52
CA ASP A 127 2.33 -18.25 -5.41
C ASP A 127 2.20 -19.13 -4.16
N ARG A 128 1.81 -18.54 -3.02
CA ARG A 128 1.54 -19.28 -1.78
C ARG A 128 0.33 -20.20 -1.88
N PHE A 129 -0.74 -19.74 -2.53
CA PHE A 129 -1.96 -20.51 -2.72
C PHE A 129 -1.67 -21.76 -3.54
N VAL A 130 -1.00 -21.62 -4.69
CA VAL A 130 -0.62 -22.75 -5.54
C VAL A 130 0.31 -23.69 -4.79
N ALA A 131 1.29 -23.18 -4.03
CA ALA A 131 2.20 -24.00 -3.23
C ALA A 131 1.49 -24.88 -2.19
N VAL A 132 0.47 -24.33 -1.52
CA VAL A 132 -0.22 -25.02 -0.41
C VAL A 132 -1.37 -25.91 -0.91
N VAL A 133 -2.17 -25.42 -1.87
CA VAL A 133 -3.40 -26.08 -2.32
C VAL A 133 -3.12 -27.04 -3.47
N PHE A 134 -2.15 -26.72 -4.35
CA PHE A 134 -1.83 -27.50 -5.54
C PHE A 134 -0.32 -27.81 -5.63
N PRO A 135 0.25 -28.57 -4.67
CA PRO A 135 1.69 -28.80 -4.58
C PRO A 135 2.30 -29.46 -5.83
N ILE A 136 1.53 -30.31 -6.54
CA ILE A 136 1.97 -30.95 -7.80
C ILE A 136 2.13 -29.89 -8.91
N ALA A 137 1.14 -29.01 -9.08
CA ALA A 137 1.19 -27.92 -10.05
C ALA A 137 2.29 -26.91 -9.70
N PHE A 138 2.50 -26.63 -8.41
CA PHE A 138 3.59 -25.77 -7.94
C PHE A 138 4.98 -26.31 -8.35
N GLY A 139 5.17 -27.64 -8.30
CA GLY A 139 6.39 -28.29 -8.77
C GLY A 139 6.65 -28.06 -10.27
N GLN A 140 5.59 -28.05 -11.08
CA GLN A 140 5.67 -27.81 -12.53
C GLN A 140 5.86 -26.33 -12.88
N LEU A 141 5.26 -25.42 -12.10
CA LEU A 141 5.37 -23.96 -12.25
C LEU A 141 6.62 -23.37 -11.59
N LYS A 142 7.60 -24.20 -11.21
CA LYS A 142 8.82 -23.75 -10.52
C LYS A 142 9.68 -22.82 -11.39
N HIS A 143 9.53 -22.86 -12.71
CA HIS A 143 10.33 -22.06 -13.63
C HIS A 143 10.25 -20.56 -13.34
N ILE A 144 11.41 -19.96 -13.12
CA ILE A 144 11.57 -18.53 -12.82
C ILE A 144 10.99 -17.62 -13.91
N LYS A 145 10.97 -18.09 -15.16
CA LYS A 145 10.46 -17.38 -16.34
C LYS A 145 9.00 -16.93 -16.15
N TYR A 146 8.13 -17.77 -15.58
CA TYR A 146 6.73 -17.41 -15.36
C TYR A 146 6.59 -16.28 -14.35
N ARG A 147 7.40 -16.29 -13.29
CA ARG A 147 7.37 -15.26 -12.24
C ARG A 147 7.93 -13.93 -12.74
N VAL A 148 9.02 -13.98 -13.50
CA VAL A 148 9.56 -12.79 -14.16
C VAL A 148 8.55 -12.23 -15.16
N GLY A 149 7.92 -13.08 -15.99
CA GLY A 149 6.87 -12.67 -16.91
C GLY A 149 5.69 -12.00 -16.20
N LEU A 150 5.21 -12.58 -15.09
CA LEU A 150 4.15 -11.99 -14.29
C LEU A 150 4.56 -10.66 -13.63
N ALA A 151 5.80 -10.55 -13.14
CA ALA A 151 6.31 -9.31 -12.58
C ALA A 151 6.41 -8.19 -13.63
N VAL A 152 6.92 -8.51 -14.83
CA VAL A 152 6.96 -7.58 -15.96
C VAL A 152 5.55 -7.15 -16.35
N PHE A 153 4.60 -8.09 -16.41
CA PHE A 153 3.19 -7.77 -16.69
C PHE A 153 2.60 -6.81 -15.65
N VAL A 154 2.83 -7.05 -14.35
CA VAL A 154 2.40 -6.14 -13.28
C VAL A 154 3.04 -4.76 -13.42
N PHE A 155 4.33 -4.67 -13.76
CA PHE A 155 4.99 -3.39 -14.02
C PHE A 155 4.35 -2.66 -15.20
N CYS A 156 4.09 -3.35 -16.31
CA CYS A 156 3.42 -2.76 -17.48
C CYS A 156 2.05 -2.19 -17.11
N LEU A 157 1.21 -2.95 -16.39
CA LEU A 157 -0.08 -2.47 -15.91
C LEU A 157 0.06 -1.25 -15.00
N THR A 158 1.00 -1.30 -14.07
CA THR A 158 1.28 -0.22 -13.12
C THR A 158 1.67 1.07 -13.84
N PHE A 159 2.64 1.00 -14.75
CA PHE A 159 3.12 2.19 -15.46
C PHE A 159 2.09 2.72 -16.47
N ALA A 160 1.31 1.83 -17.10
CA ALA A 160 0.22 2.24 -17.97
C ALA A 160 -0.86 3.00 -17.17
N TYR A 161 -1.29 2.46 -16.04
CA TYR A 161 -2.25 3.10 -15.15
C TYR A 161 -1.72 4.44 -14.61
N ALA A 162 -0.48 4.48 -14.11
CA ALA A 162 0.14 5.70 -13.59
C ALA A 162 0.25 6.80 -14.64
N SER A 163 0.61 6.44 -15.88
CA SER A 163 0.67 7.38 -17.01
C SER A 163 -0.71 7.93 -17.35
N ALA A 164 -1.72 7.05 -17.43
CA ALA A 164 -3.11 7.44 -17.68
C ALA A 164 -3.67 8.36 -16.58
N LYS A 165 -3.38 8.04 -15.31
CA LYS A 165 -3.73 8.89 -14.14
C LYS A 165 -3.13 10.28 -14.26
N THR A 166 -1.89 10.37 -14.75
CA THR A 166 -1.15 11.63 -14.87
C THR A 166 -1.70 12.53 -15.97
N ILE A 167 -1.90 11.98 -17.17
CA ILE A 167 -2.44 12.71 -18.33
C ILE A 167 -3.88 13.17 -18.06
N GLY A 168 -4.67 12.36 -17.37
CA GLY A 168 -6.08 12.65 -17.11
C GLY A 168 -6.94 12.58 -18.39
N GLY A 169 -8.17 13.10 -18.31
CA GLY A 169 -9.09 13.17 -19.45
C GLY A 169 -9.81 11.87 -19.80
N LEU A 170 -9.60 10.79 -19.04
CA LEU A 170 -10.33 9.53 -19.21
C LEU A 170 -11.62 9.54 -18.38
N PRO A 171 -12.80 9.38 -19.02
CA PRO A 171 -14.06 9.33 -18.29
C PRO A 171 -14.08 8.07 -17.41
N ASN A 172 -14.60 8.20 -16.18
CA ASN A 172 -14.70 7.11 -15.21
C ASN A 172 -13.37 6.44 -14.80
N PHE A 173 -12.23 7.13 -14.92
CA PHE A 173 -10.92 6.57 -14.55
C PHE A 173 -10.86 6.04 -13.11
N GLU A 174 -11.49 6.72 -12.16
CA GLU A 174 -11.59 6.29 -10.76
C GLU A 174 -12.28 4.91 -10.59
N LYS A 175 -13.17 4.55 -11.52
CA LYS A 175 -13.83 3.22 -11.51
C LYS A 175 -12.88 2.10 -11.93
N ILE A 176 -11.87 2.39 -12.76
CA ILE A 176 -10.83 1.41 -13.13
C ILE A 176 -10.04 1.03 -11.88
N PHE A 177 -9.58 2.03 -11.13
CA PHE A 177 -8.86 1.80 -9.87
C PHE A 177 -9.71 1.05 -8.86
N THR A 178 -10.97 1.49 -8.69
CA THR A 178 -11.92 0.84 -7.78
C THR A 178 -12.15 -0.63 -8.15
N GLY A 179 -12.30 -0.93 -9.45
CA GLY A 179 -12.43 -2.30 -9.95
C GLY A 179 -11.17 -3.13 -9.72
N GLU A 180 -9.99 -2.56 -9.98
CA GLU A 180 -8.70 -3.20 -9.75
C GLU A 180 -8.50 -3.56 -8.27
N VAL A 181 -8.70 -2.60 -7.37
CA VAL A 181 -8.50 -2.83 -5.94
C VAL A 181 -9.54 -3.77 -5.34
N LEU A 182 -10.78 -3.75 -5.83
CA LEU A 182 -11.82 -4.70 -5.44
C LEU A 182 -11.49 -6.12 -5.90
N ALA A 183 -11.05 -6.29 -7.15
CA ALA A 183 -10.66 -7.57 -7.71
C ALA A 183 -9.46 -8.18 -6.96
N THR A 184 -8.41 -7.38 -6.75
CA THR A 184 -7.20 -7.82 -6.02
C THR A 184 -7.50 -8.10 -4.55
N PHE A 185 -8.31 -7.28 -3.87
CA PHE A 185 -8.74 -7.53 -2.50
C PHE A 185 -9.52 -8.85 -2.39
N THR A 186 -10.50 -9.06 -3.25
CA THR A 186 -11.30 -10.29 -3.28
C THR A 186 -10.41 -11.51 -3.53
N TRP A 187 -9.49 -11.42 -4.50
CA TRP A 187 -8.53 -12.46 -4.80
C TRP A 187 -7.63 -12.78 -3.59
N MET A 188 -7.11 -11.76 -2.92
CA MET A 188 -6.29 -11.90 -1.71
C MET A 188 -7.08 -12.57 -0.58
N LEU A 189 -8.36 -12.22 -0.36
CA LEU A 189 -9.20 -12.88 0.63
C LEU A 189 -9.40 -14.36 0.31
N ILE A 190 -9.78 -14.68 -0.93
CA ILE A 190 -9.98 -16.06 -1.38
C ILE A 190 -8.71 -16.88 -1.16
N CYS A 191 -7.56 -16.39 -1.64
CA CYS A 191 -6.28 -17.07 -1.49
C CYS A 191 -5.94 -17.36 -0.02
N ASN A 192 -6.01 -16.35 0.84
CA ASN A 192 -5.65 -16.50 2.25
C ASN A 192 -6.63 -17.41 3.00
N ILE A 193 -7.93 -17.31 2.73
CA ILE A 193 -8.95 -18.19 3.33
C ILE A 193 -8.73 -19.64 2.87
N SER A 194 -8.47 -19.88 1.59
CA SER A 194 -8.20 -21.22 1.07
C SER A 194 -6.93 -21.82 1.66
N ILE A 195 -5.86 -21.02 1.83
CA ILE A 195 -4.63 -21.47 2.51
C ILE A 195 -4.93 -21.84 3.97
N LEU A 196 -5.66 -20.99 4.70
CA LEU A 196 -6.05 -21.28 6.09
C LEU A 196 -6.90 -22.55 6.18
N TRP A 197 -7.82 -22.75 5.23
CA TRP A 197 -8.66 -23.93 5.17
C TRP A 197 -7.84 -25.20 4.85
N ALA A 198 -6.91 -25.14 3.91
CA ALA A 198 -6.01 -26.25 3.59
C ALA A 198 -5.11 -26.62 4.79
N LEU A 199 -4.55 -25.61 5.46
CA LEU A 199 -3.76 -25.80 6.68
C LEU A 199 -4.59 -26.41 7.82
N LYS A 200 -5.87 -26.00 7.96
CA LYS A 200 -6.81 -26.56 8.93
C LYS A 200 -7.23 -27.98 8.57
N ARG A 201 -7.51 -28.29 7.30
CA ARG A 201 -7.93 -29.62 6.83
C ARG A 201 -6.82 -30.67 6.95
N SER A 202 -5.56 -30.23 6.91
CA SER A 202 -4.40 -31.09 7.17
C SER A 202 -4.29 -31.57 8.64
N ARG A 203 -5.25 -31.19 9.50
CA ARG A 203 -5.54 -31.77 10.81
C ARG A 203 -6.21 -33.14 10.57
N GLY A 204 -5.39 -34.16 10.35
CA GLY A 204 -5.86 -35.54 10.16
C GLY A 204 -6.73 -36.01 11.32
N ALA A 205 -7.72 -36.86 11.00
CA ALA A 205 -8.58 -37.53 11.97
C ALA A 205 -7.73 -38.19 13.09
N GLY A 206 -7.83 -37.68 14.31
CA GLY A 206 -7.30 -38.34 15.51
C GLY A 206 -6.02 -37.79 16.17
N LYS A 207 -5.40 -36.69 15.67
CA LYS A 207 -4.34 -35.98 16.43
C LYS A 207 -4.76 -34.55 16.72
N ASP A 208 -5.02 -34.26 18.00
CA ASP A 208 -5.64 -32.99 18.43
C ASP A 208 -4.68 -31.79 18.33
N GLU A 209 -3.38 -32.04 18.13
CA GLU A 209 -2.36 -30.99 18.05
C GLU A 209 -1.86 -30.74 16.62
N MET A 210 -2.00 -29.50 16.16
CA MET A 210 -1.39 -29.04 14.91
C MET A 210 0.13 -28.96 15.07
N HIS A 211 0.86 -29.70 14.22
CA HIS A 211 2.32 -29.70 14.18
C HIS A 211 2.90 -28.26 14.28
N PRO A 212 3.93 -28.00 15.08
CA PRO A 212 4.40 -26.64 15.39
C PRO A 212 4.70 -25.79 14.16
N MET A 213 5.24 -26.37 13.08
CA MET A 213 5.48 -25.66 11.81
C MET A 213 4.17 -25.23 11.12
N LYS A 214 3.14 -26.07 11.14
CA LYS A 214 1.82 -25.75 10.57
C LYS A 214 1.13 -24.67 11.40
N LYS A 215 1.26 -24.71 12.74
CA LYS A 215 0.74 -23.66 13.63
C LYS A 215 1.42 -22.31 13.37
N LYS A 216 2.74 -22.30 13.15
CA LYS A 216 3.51 -21.11 12.74
C LYS A 216 2.99 -20.58 11.40
N ALA A 217 2.80 -21.44 10.40
CA ALA A 217 2.26 -21.06 9.09
C ALA A 217 0.82 -20.54 9.15
N PHE A 218 -0.06 -21.17 9.93
CA PHE A 218 -1.45 -20.73 10.10
C PHE A 218 -1.51 -19.34 10.73
N LYS A 219 -0.79 -19.12 11.84
CA LYS A 219 -0.73 -17.81 12.50
C LYS A 219 -0.15 -16.73 11.57
N MET A 220 0.81 -17.11 10.74
CA MET A 220 1.42 -16.23 9.75
C MET A 220 0.40 -15.77 8.69
N VAL A 221 -0.34 -16.71 8.09
CA VAL A 221 -1.34 -16.41 7.05
C VAL A 221 -2.51 -15.64 7.65
N LEU A 222 -2.96 -15.99 8.86
CA LEU A 222 -3.99 -15.25 9.58
C LEU A 222 -3.58 -13.80 9.83
N SER A 223 -2.34 -13.58 10.25
CA SER A 223 -1.80 -12.22 10.45
C SER A 223 -1.76 -11.43 9.14
N ILE A 224 -1.42 -12.06 8.01
CA ILE A 224 -1.44 -11.40 6.69
C ILE A 224 -2.86 -11.03 6.29
N LEU A 225 -3.83 -11.94 6.49
CA LEU A 225 -5.24 -11.68 6.21
C LEU A 225 -5.76 -10.49 7.02
N CYS A 226 -5.45 -10.41 8.32
CA CYS A 226 -5.81 -9.26 9.15
C CYS A 226 -5.21 -7.95 8.60
N ILE A 227 -3.95 -7.94 8.18
CA ILE A 227 -3.30 -6.76 7.61
C ILE A 227 -3.97 -6.32 6.30
N ILE A 228 -4.32 -7.28 5.43
CA ILE A 228 -5.02 -7.01 4.18
C ILE A 228 -6.40 -6.39 4.47
N ILE A 229 -7.13 -6.93 5.44
CA ILE A 229 -8.43 -6.35 5.83
C ILE A 229 -8.23 -4.93 6.35
N VAL A 230 -7.33 -4.69 7.29
CA VAL A 230 -7.14 -3.35 7.87
C VAL A 230 -6.71 -2.30 6.83
N ASN A 231 -5.82 -2.66 5.91
CA ASN A 231 -5.25 -1.71 4.96
C ASN A 231 -6.14 -1.46 3.74
N TYR A 232 -6.88 -2.47 3.27
CA TYR A 232 -7.62 -2.39 2.01
C TYR A 232 -9.13 -2.31 2.19
N LEU A 233 -9.70 -2.80 3.31
CA LEU A 233 -11.14 -2.73 3.57
C LEU A 233 -11.69 -1.29 3.53
N PRO A 234 -11.04 -0.29 4.17
CA PRO A 234 -11.55 1.08 4.12
C PRO A 234 -11.69 1.61 2.70
N LEU A 235 -10.74 1.29 1.83
CA LEU A 235 -10.75 1.72 0.44
C LEU A 235 -11.88 1.04 -0.35
N VAL A 236 -11.97 -0.29 -0.31
CA VAL A 236 -12.97 -1.06 -1.07
C VAL A 236 -14.39 -0.88 -0.53
N ALA A 237 -14.55 -0.48 0.74
CA ALA A 237 -15.84 -0.20 1.33
C ALA A 237 -16.37 1.20 0.96
N MET A 238 -15.50 2.14 0.63
CA MET A 238 -15.88 3.54 0.41
C MET A 238 -15.85 3.94 -1.07
N PHE A 239 -14.83 3.52 -1.82
CA PHE A 239 -14.61 3.95 -3.22
C PHE A 239 -15.73 3.51 -4.20
N PRO A 240 -16.33 2.31 -4.10
CA PRO A 240 -17.46 1.93 -4.95
C PRO A 240 -18.69 2.84 -4.77
N PHE A 241 -18.82 3.49 -3.61
CA PHE A 241 -19.93 4.38 -3.29
C PHE A 241 -19.56 5.85 -3.50
N GLN A 242 -18.53 6.16 -4.30
CA GLN A 242 -18.13 7.55 -4.58
C GLN A 242 -19.32 8.45 -4.99
N ASP A 243 -20.27 7.91 -5.77
CA ASP A 243 -21.43 8.64 -6.29
C ASP A 243 -22.45 9.02 -5.20
N HIS A 244 -22.34 8.44 -3.99
CA HIS A 244 -23.16 8.82 -2.83
C HIS A 244 -22.58 9.99 -2.03
N TYR A 245 -21.30 10.31 -2.22
CA TYR A 245 -20.65 11.43 -1.53
C TYR A 245 -20.75 12.69 -2.38
N SER A 246 -20.78 13.86 -1.73
CA SER A 246 -20.52 15.10 -2.46
C SER A 246 -19.08 15.06 -3.01
N PRO A 247 -18.82 15.55 -4.24
CA PRO A 247 -17.47 15.52 -4.81
C PRO A 247 -16.42 16.13 -3.89
N HIS A 248 -16.79 17.19 -3.18
CA HIS A 248 -15.96 17.87 -2.21
C HIS A 248 -15.62 16.99 -0.99
N ALA A 249 -16.59 16.28 -0.42
CA ALA A 249 -16.33 15.40 0.72
C ALA A 249 -15.50 14.17 0.31
N PHE A 250 -15.75 13.63 -0.88
CA PHE A 250 -14.99 12.51 -1.40
C PHE A 250 -13.52 12.87 -1.58
N THR A 251 -13.23 13.99 -2.25
CA THR A 251 -11.86 14.41 -2.53
C THR A 251 -11.10 14.92 -1.31
N CYS A 252 -11.76 15.69 -0.42
CA CYS A 252 -11.06 16.28 0.73
C CYS A 252 -10.96 15.35 1.94
N TYR A 253 -11.81 14.31 2.03
CA TYR A 253 -11.88 13.47 3.24
C TYR A 253 -11.76 11.98 2.94
N VAL A 254 -12.63 11.42 2.09
CA VAL A 254 -12.68 9.97 1.85
C VAL A 254 -11.43 9.48 1.13
N GLN A 255 -10.98 10.18 0.09
CA GLN A 255 -9.77 9.81 -0.67
C GLN A 255 -8.50 9.86 0.20
N PRO A 256 -8.17 10.96 0.92
CA PRO A 256 -6.96 11.00 1.75
C PRO A 256 -6.96 9.91 2.83
N VAL A 257 -8.08 9.69 3.52
CA VAL A 257 -8.17 8.63 4.54
C VAL A 257 -8.01 7.24 3.90
N GLY A 258 -8.70 6.97 2.80
CA GLY A 258 -8.60 5.69 2.10
C GLY A 258 -7.18 5.40 1.61
N TYR A 259 -6.53 6.39 0.99
CA TYR A 259 -5.15 6.28 0.54
C TYR A 259 -4.17 6.15 1.70
N ALA A 260 -4.41 6.79 2.85
CA ALA A 260 -3.57 6.60 4.04
C ALA A 260 -3.56 5.14 4.51
N PHE A 261 -4.73 4.48 4.56
CA PHE A 261 -4.83 3.05 4.88
C PHE A 261 -4.16 2.15 3.83
N LEU A 262 -4.24 2.51 2.56
CA LEU A 262 -3.51 1.81 1.51
C LEU A 262 -1.99 2.01 1.67
N ASN A 263 -1.55 3.23 1.94
CA ASN A 263 -0.15 3.63 1.99
C ASN A 263 0.57 3.04 3.20
N ILE A 264 -0.08 2.90 4.36
CA ILE A 264 0.54 2.30 5.55
C ILE A 264 1.01 0.84 5.30
N SER A 265 0.47 0.19 4.26
CA SER A 265 0.90 -1.14 3.83
C SER A 265 2.40 -1.19 3.50
N SER A 266 2.96 -0.10 2.95
CA SER A 266 4.38 0.03 2.60
C SER A 266 5.32 -0.15 3.78
N SER A 267 4.85 0.10 5.00
CA SER A 267 5.62 -0.10 6.22
C SER A 267 5.29 -1.43 6.89
N ILE A 268 4.00 -1.77 6.99
CA ILE A 268 3.58 -2.97 7.74
C ILE A 268 4.12 -4.24 7.10
N GLN A 269 4.07 -4.35 5.77
CA GLN A 269 4.47 -5.56 5.05
C GLN A 269 5.96 -5.92 5.19
N PRO A 270 6.91 -5.00 4.92
CA PRO A 270 8.33 -5.28 5.12
C PRO A 270 8.67 -5.51 6.59
N LEU A 271 8.08 -4.76 7.53
CA LEU A 271 8.30 -5.01 8.96
C LEU A 271 7.84 -6.40 9.39
N VAL A 272 6.69 -6.85 8.89
CA VAL A 272 6.17 -8.20 9.16
C VAL A 272 7.10 -9.25 8.56
N TYR A 273 7.62 -9.05 7.35
CA TYR A 273 8.62 -9.94 6.77
C TYR A 273 9.91 -9.99 7.63
N LEU A 274 10.48 -8.84 7.97
CA LEU A 274 11.69 -8.74 8.77
C LEU A 274 11.53 -9.38 10.16
N SER A 275 10.38 -9.18 10.81
CA SER A 275 10.09 -9.76 12.13
C SER A 275 10.06 -11.30 12.14
N ARG A 276 9.93 -11.91 10.96
CA ARG A 276 9.87 -13.37 10.77
C ARG A 276 11.22 -13.97 10.45
N LEU A 277 12.20 -13.16 10.06
CA LEU A 277 13.56 -13.65 9.83
C LEU A 277 14.18 -14.07 11.16
N GLU A 278 14.81 -15.25 11.17
CA GLU A 278 15.44 -15.78 12.38
C GLU A 278 16.75 -15.06 12.71
N LYS A 279 17.41 -14.49 11.71
CA LYS A 279 18.58 -13.62 11.83
C LYS A 279 18.46 -12.46 10.84
N ILE A 280 18.73 -11.24 11.30
CA ILE A 280 18.83 -10.05 10.43
C ILE A 280 20.31 -9.68 10.36
N PRO A 281 20.94 -9.67 9.17
CA PRO A 281 22.40 -9.56 9.04
C PRO A 281 23.05 -8.27 9.56
N PHE A 282 22.27 -7.28 10.01
CA PHE A 282 22.75 -5.93 10.37
C PHE A 282 22.27 -5.43 11.74
N LEU A 283 21.40 -6.17 12.43
CA LEU A 283 20.95 -5.81 13.77
C LEU A 283 21.69 -6.65 14.80
N PRO A 284 22.33 -6.05 15.81
CA PRO A 284 22.92 -6.78 16.92
C PRO A 284 21.86 -7.72 17.53
N ASP A 285 22.26 -8.94 17.90
CA ASP A 285 21.34 -9.94 18.48
C ASP A 285 20.57 -9.40 19.71
N SER A 286 21.14 -8.41 20.41
CA SER A 286 20.51 -7.70 21.53
C SER A 286 19.28 -6.87 21.14
N LEU A 287 19.31 -6.23 19.97
CA LEU A 287 18.21 -5.42 19.42
C LEU A 287 17.11 -6.31 18.83
N VAL A 288 17.49 -7.42 18.19
CA VAL A 288 16.56 -8.45 17.71
C VAL A 288 15.81 -9.10 18.87
N ARG A 289 16.48 -9.36 20.01
CA ARG A 289 15.82 -9.84 21.24
C ARG A 289 14.85 -8.80 21.81
N LYS A 290 15.22 -7.51 21.88
CA LYS A 290 14.32 -6.45 22.37
C LYS A 290 13.03 -6.33 21.56
N LEU A 291 13.11 -6.42 20.23
CA LEU A 291 11.93 -6.44 19.34
C LEU A 291 11.05 -7.70 19.52
N ARG A 292 11.62 -8.79 20.04
CA ARG A 292 10.92 -10.05 20.28
C ARG A 292 10.27 -10.10 21.68
N CYS A 293 10.90 -9.49 22.68
CA CYS A 293 10.44 -9.49 24.07
C CYS A 293 9.15 -8.69 24.31
N THR A 294 8.80 -7.73 23.45
CA THR A 294 7.48 -7.06 23.49
C THR A 294 6.31 -7.96 23.09
N LYS A 295 6.54 -9.24 22.73
CA LYS A 295 5.49 -10.20 22.31
C LYS A 295 5.35 -11.46 23.18
N LYS A 296 5.98 -11.56 24.34
CA LYS A 296 5.71 -12.65 25.30
C LYS A 296 5.23 -12.08 26.63
N PRO A 297 4.02 -12.40 27.11
CA PRO A 297 3.79 -12.44 28.55
C PRO A 297 4.68 -13.56 29.12
N GLU A 298 5.42 -13.25 30.17
CA GLU A 298 6.10 -14.24 30.99
C GLU A 298 5.08 -15.27 31.49
N GLN A 299 5.24 -16.53 31.07
CA GLN A 299 4.82 -17.64 31.92
C GLN A 299 5.99 -17.90 32.87
N SER A 300 5.78 -17.50 34.13
CA SER A 300 6.69 -17.82 35.23
C SER A 300 6.64 -19.32 35.54
N PRO A 301 7.77 -19.95 35.91
CA PRO A 301 7.79 -21.35 36.31
C PRO A 301 7.47 -21.49 37.81
N ALA A 302 6.35 -22.14 38.12
CA ALA A 302 6.13 -23.04 39.27
C ALA A 302 4.75 -23.68 39.13
#